data_AF-A0A800DC53-F1
#
_entry.id   AF-A0A800DC53-F1
#
_cell.length_a   1.000
_cell.length_b   1.000
_cell.length_c   1.000
_cell.angle_alpha   90.00
_cell.angle_beta   90.00
_cell.angle_gamma   90.00
#
_symmetry.space_group_name_H-M   'P 1'
#
loop_
_entity.id
_entity.type
_entity.pdbx_description
1 polymer ?
#
loop_
_entity_poly.entity_id
_entity_poly.type
_entity_poly.pdbx_seq_one_letter_code
_entity_poly.pdbx_strand_id
1 'polypeptide(L)'
;AYAQIGTKDDEEKPTFASLRPNQHMDTITMEEAIELFKMPRIVGKSLEGHDIKANYGRFGPYIMFKDDTAGKVLYQSLTKIEADPMEVTLEQALELVAYKKKAEIEKYIKDFKSEDSEIEILKGRWGPYVTDGDKNIRVPKEIEDATKLTLKDCIALLKKAKPGKKKPAKKKAVKKKVIKKKVATKKKAVKKAVVKKKIVAKKAVT
;
A
#
# COMPACT_ATOMS: atom_id res chain seq x y z
N ALA A 1 11.43 1.32 -1.68
CA ALA A 1 12.76 1.06 -1.11
C ALA A 1 12.62 1.00 0.41
N TYR A 2 13.51 0.28 1.09
CA TYR A 2 13.53 0.20 2.55
C TYR A 2 14.97 0.28 3.05
N ALA A 3 15.15 0.80 4.26
CA ALA A 3 16.37 0.67 5.05
C ALA A 3 16.23 -0.60 5.91
N GLN A 4 17.36 -1.29 6.12
CA GLN A 4 17.42 -2.50 6.93
C GLN A 4 18.57 -2.37 7.93
N ILE A 5 18.31 -2.70 9.19
CA ILE A 5 19.34 -2.90 10.22
C ILE A 5 19.41 -4.40 10.51
N GLY A 6 20.63 -4.94 10.50
CA GLY A 6 20.90 -6.37 10.67
C GLY A 6 20.92 -7.15 9.36
N THR A 7 21.50 -8.34 9.41
CA THR A 7 21.57 -9.29 8.30
C THR A 7 20.67 -10.50 8.55
N LYS A 8 20.56 -11.40 7.58
CA LYS A 8 19.72 -12.60 7.72
C LYS A 8 20.37 -13.65 8.63
N ASP A 9 21.69 -13.58 8.78
CA ASP A 9 22.52 -14.55 9.49
C ASP A 9 22.74 -14.18 10.97
N ASP A 10 22.24 -13.01 11.39
CA ASP A 10 22.28 -12.57 12.79
C ASP A 10 21.23 -13.28 13.65
N GLU A 11 21.51 -13.43 14.95
CA GLU A 11 20.55 -13.98 15.93
C GLU A 11 19.32 -13.08 16.10
N GLU A 12 19.48 -11.77 15.92
CA GLU A 12 18.40 -10.79 15.98
C GLU A 12 17.71 -10.63 14.62
N LYS A 13 16.37 -10.63 14.63
CA LYS A 13 15.59 -10.45 13.40
C LYS A 13 15.88 -9.07 12.79
N PRO A 14 16.16 -9.00 11.47
CA PRO A 14 16.42 -7.73 10.83
C PRO A 14 15.19 -6.82 10.94
N THR A 15 15.45 -5.56 11.28
CA THR A 15 14.42 -4.54 11.34
C THR A 15 14.36 -3.81 10.01
N PHE A 16 13.15 -3.45 9.60
CA PHE A 16 12.90 -2.81 8.31
C PHE A 16 12.17 -1.50 8.52
N ALA A 17 12.64 -0.46 7.84
CA ALA A 17 11.97 0.83 7.77
C ALA A 17 11.75 1.23 6.31
N SER A 18 10.52 1.59 5.96
CA SER A 18 10.23 2.01 4.59
C SER A 18 10.74 3.42 4.34
N LEU A 19 11.37 3.66 3.18
CA LEU A 19 11.78 5.01 2.79
C LEU A 19 10.55 5.90 2.55
N ARG A 20 10.68 7.19 2.88
CA ARG A 20 9.63 8.19 2.60
C ARG A 20 9.49 8.39 1.08
N PRO A 21 8.33 8.89 0.59
CA PRO A 21 8.11 9.11 -0.85
C PRO A 21 9.15 9.98 -1.53
N ASN A 22 9.75 10.92 -0.79
CA ASN A 22 10.75 11.87 -1.28
C ASN A 22 12.20 11.38 -1.10
N GLN A 23 12.41 10.21 -0.50
CA GLN A 23 13.75 9.65 -0.27
C GLN A 23 14.07 8.59 -1.33
N HIS A 24 15.22 8.74 -1.98
CA HIS A 24 15.74 7.77 -2.94
C HIS A 24 16.94 7.01 -2.35
N MET A 25 17.16 5.78 -2.82
CA MET A 25 18.26 4.93 -2.35
C MET A 25 19.63 5.56 -2.61
N ASP A 26 19.73 6.40 -3.65
CA ASP A 26 20.99 7.02 -4.06
C ASP A 26 21.29 8.33 -3.30
N THR A 27 20.30 8.92 -2.63
CA THR A 27 20.40 10.26 -2.03
C THR A 27 20.24 10.28 -0.50
N ILE A 28 19.71 9.21 0.08
CA ILE A 28 19.43 9.14 1.52
C ILE A 28 20.72 9.14 2.33
N THR A 29 20.79 9.94 3.39
CA THR A 29 21.92 9.93 4.31
C THR A 29 21.74 8.89 5.43
N MET A 30 22.84 8.53 6.09
CA MET A 30 22.79 7.58 7.21
C MET A 30 21.93 8.10 8.36
N GLU A 31 22.02 9.40 8.66
CA GLU A 31 21.25 10.06 9.72
C GLU A 31 19.75 9.97 9.43
N GLU A 32 19.34 10.31 8.20
CA GLU A 32 17.95 10.19 7.75
C GLU A 32 17.46 8.75 7.80
N ALA A 33 18.30 7.78 7.46
CA ALA A 33 17.94 6.36 7.51
C ALA A 33 17.70 5.89 8.95
N ILE A 34 18.52 6.32 9.91
CA ILE A 34 18.35 6.00 11.34
C ILE A 34 17.05 6.57 11.88
N GLU A 35 16.66 7.78 11.45
CA GLU A 35 15.39 8.38 11.87
C GLU A 35 14.16 7.56 11.46
N LEU A 36 14.22 6.84 10.33
CA LEU A 36 13.11 5.98 9.89
C LEU A 36 12.82 4.85 10.90
N PHE A 37 13.83 4.38 11.64
CA PHE A 37 13.68 3.33 12.66
C PHE A 37 13.14 3.83 14.00
N LYS A 38 13.09 5.15 14.22
CA LYS A 38 12.47 5.73 15.44
C LYS A 38 10.94 5.65 15.41
N MET A 39 10.36 5.33 14.27
CA MET A 39 8.93 5.08 14.11
C MET A 39 8.65 3.58 14.32
N PRO A 40 7.57 3.12 14.98
CA PRO A 40 6.34 3.81 15.34
C PRO A 40 6.42 4.59 16.65
N ARG A 41 6.08 5.88 16.61
CA ARG A 41 6.02 6.73 17.80
C ARG A 41 4.69 6.51 18.53
N ILE A 42 4.74 6.28 19.84
CA ILE A 42 3.53 6.29 20.68
C ILE A 42 3.23 7.76 21.00
N VAL A 43 2.07 8.24 20.53
CA VAL A 43 1.62 9.63 20.74
C VAL A 43 1.00 9.77 22.13
N GLY A 44 0.29 8.73 22.58
CA GLY A 44 -0.35 8.66 23.88
C GLY A 44 -1.38 7.55 23.92
N LYS A 45 -2.32 7.65 24.87
CA LYS A 45 -3.42 6.70 25.02
C LYS A 45 -4.74 7.32 24.59
N SER A 46 -5.59 6.52 23.97
CA SER A 46 -6.98 6.87 23.72
C SER A 46 -7.78 6.92 25.02
N LEU A 47 -8.99 7.48 24.96
CA LEU A 47 -9.96 7.50 26.07
C LEU A 47 -10.27 6.10 26.63
N GLU A 48 -10.11 5.06 25.80
CA GLU A 48 -10.35 3.66 26.16
C GLU A 48 -9.09 2.98 26.71
N GLY A 49 -7.97 3.70 26.82
CA GLY A 49 -6.71 3.18 27.34
C GLY A 49 -5.80 2.51 26.30
N HIS A 50 -6.21 2.43 25.03
CA HIS A 50 -5.38 1.86 23.96
C HIS A 50 -4.31 2.83 23.47
N ASP A 51 -3.12 2.31 23.19
CA ASP A 51 -2.02 3.08 22.62
C ASP A 51 -2.36 3.60 21.21
N ILE A 52 -2.15 4.90 21.01
CA ILE A 52 -2.21 5.56 19.72
C ILE A 52 -0.78 5.69 19.18
N LYS A 53 -0.53 5.09 18.02
CA LYS A 53 0.78 5.07 17.37
C LYS A 53 0.75 5.86 16.08
N ALA A 54 1.70 6.77 15.88
CA ALA A 54 1.91 7.47 14.62
C ALA A 54 3.03 6.80 13.82
N ASN A 55 2.80 6.59 12.52
CA ASN A 55 3.78 5.97 11.63
C ASN A 55 3.59 6.42 10.17
N TYR A 56 4.54 6.05 9.33
CA TYR A 56 4.51 6.22 7.88
C TYR A 56 4.20 4.91 7.18
N GLY A 57 3.26 4.95 6.23
CA GLY A 57 2.85 3.78 5.46
C GLY A 57 2.88 4.05 3.95
N ARG A 58 2.46 3.04 3.17
CA ARG A 58 2.35 3.16 1.70
C ARG A 58 1.48 4.33 1.25
N PHE A 59 0.48 4.70 2.04
CA PHE A 59 -0.48 5.76 1.73
C PHE A 59 -0.13 7.11 2.39
N GLY A 60 1.08 7.24 2.94
CA GLY A 60 1.52 8.43 3.66
C GLY A 60 1.43 8.27 5.18
N PRO A 61 1.53 9.40 5.92
CA PRO A 61 1.50 9.40 7.38
C PRO A 61 0.11 9.02 7.91
N TYR A 62 0.08 8.22 8.98
CA TYR A 62 -1.15 7.74 9.59
C TYR A 62 -1.01 7.53 11.10
N ILE A 63 -2.14 7.58 11.79
CA ILE A 63 -2.29 7.07 13.15
C ILE A 63 -2.94 5.69 13.14
N MET A 64 -2.43 4.83 14.01
CA MET A 64 -2.93 3.50 14.31
C MET A 64 -3.48 3.52 15.73
N PHE A 65 -4.67 3.00 15.92
CA PHE A 65 -5.27 2.81 17.23
C PHE A 65 -6.10 1.53 17.25
N LYS A 66 -6.24 0.92 18.43
CA LYS A 66 -7.20 -0.17 18.64
C LYS A 66 -8.55 0.42 18.98
N ASP A 67 -9.59 -0.15 18.40
CA ASP A 67 -10.98 0.21 18.67
C ASP A 67 -11.68 -1.02 19.22
N ASP A 68 -12.15 -0.96 20.48
CA ASP A 68 -12.86 -2.07 21.09
C ASP A 68 -14.22 -2.30 20.45
N THR A 69 -14.90 -1.21 20.05
CA THR A 69 -16.23 -1.29 19.43
C THR A 69 -16.20 -2.02 18.09
N ALA A 70 -15.21 -1.75 17.25
CA ALA A 70 -15.03 -2.44 15.98
C ALA A 70 -14.19 -3.73 16.08
N GLY A 71 -13.64 -4.05 17.25
CA GLY A 71 -12.80 -5.23 17.49
C GLY A 71 -11.55 -5.33 16.62
N LYS A 72 -11.10 -4.20 16.02
CA LYS A 72 -10.05 -4.20 15.00
C LYS A 72 -9.14 -2.97 15.11
N VAL A 73 -7.92 -3.10 14.60
CA VAL A 73 -6.98 -1.97 14.50
C VAL A 73 -7.44 -1.05 13.38
N LEU A 74 -7.73 0.19 13.74
CA LEU A 74 -8.13 1.23 12.80
C LEU A 74 -6.95 2.11 12.43
N TYR A 75 -7.01 2.61 11.21
CA TYR A 75 -6.02 3.49 10.61
C TYR A 75 -6.71 4.77 10.16
N GLN A 76 -6.18 5.91 10.58
CA GLN A 76 -6.64 7.21 10.12
C GLN A 76 -5.46 8.00 9.57
N SER A 77 -5.61 8.56 8.38
CA SER A 77 -4.54 9.33 7.74
C SER A 77 -4.38 10.70 8.40
N LEU A 78 -3.12 11.08 8.61
CA LEU A 78 -2.71 12.39 9.15
C LEU A 78 -2.67 13.49 8.09
N THR A 79 -2.73 13.14 6.79
CA THR A 79 -2.73 14.15 5.72
C THR A 79 -3.93 15.09 5.77
N LYS A 80 -4.99 14.74 6.51
CA LYS A 80 -6.15 15.61 6.71
C LYS A 80 -5.84 16.88 7.51
N ILE A 81 -4.88 16.78 8.43
CA ILE A 81 -4.46 17.88 9.29
C ILE A 81 -3.07 18.39 8.91
N GLU A 82 -2.52 17.92 7.78
CA GLU A 82 -1.17 18.22 7.30
C GLU A 82 -0.06 18.06 8.36
N ALA A 83 -0.29 17.21 9.36
CA ALA A 83 0.64 17.01 10.46
C ALA A 83 1.66 15.90 10.16
N ASP A 84 2.90 16.12 10.60
CA ASP A 84 3.93 15.09 10.62
C ASP A 84 3.67 14.12 11.78
N PRO A 85 3.74 12.79 11.58
CA PRO A 85 3.79 11.78 12.63
C PRO A 85 4.75 12.08 13.79
N MET A 86 5.79 12.88 13.58
CA MET A 86 6.75 13.26 14.61
C MET A 86 6.25 14.40 15.52
N GLU A 87 5.37 15.27 15.01
CA GLU A 87 4.90 16.47 15.73
C GLU A 87 3.44 16.35 16.19
N VAL A 88 2.72 15.31 15.75
CA VAL A 88 1.32 15.12 16.09
C VAL A 88 1.11 15.11 17.61
N THR A 89 0.17 15.94 18.06
CA THR A 89 -0.20 16.01 19.48
C THR A 89 -1.28 14.99 19.81
N LEU A 90 -1.42 14.69 21.11
CA LEU A 90 -2.46 13.77 21.58
C LEU A 90 -3.87 14.29 21.25
N GLU A 91 -4.12 15.59 21.38
CA GLU A 91 -5.42 16.20 21.08
C GLU A 91 -5.83 16.00 19.61
N GLN A 92 -4.92 16.32 18.68
CA GLN A 92 -5.13 16.09 17.24
C GLN A 92 -5.37 14.61 16.93
N ALA A 93 -4.62 13.72 17.60
CA ALA A 93 -4.80 12.28 17.43
C ALA A 93 -6.18 11.81 17.92
N LEU A 94 -6.66 12.33 19.06
CA LEU A 94 -7.98 12.01 19.62
C LEU A 94 -9.11 12.51 18.71
N GLU A 95 -8.99 13.69 18.12
CA GLU A 95 -9.97 14.20 17.14
C GLU A 95 -10.09 13.28 15.92
N LEU A 96 -8.94 12.84 15.38
CA LEU A 96 -8.89 11.91 14.25
C LEU A 96 -9.46 10.54 14.61
N VAL A 97 -9.19 10.04 15.82
CA VAL A 97 -9.79 8.81 16.35
C VAL A 97 -11.31 8.96 16.42
N ALA A 98 -11.83 10.03 17.02
CA ALA A 98 -13.26 10.28 17.14
C ALA A 98 -13.94 10.40 15.77
N TYR A 99 -13.31 11.10 14.82
CA TYR A 99 -13.78 11.19 13.44
C TYR A 99 -13.87 9.80 12.79
N LYS A 100 -12.84 8.97 12.95
CA LYS A 100 -12.78 7.64 12.37
C LYS A 100 -13.80 6.68 13.01
N LYS A 101 -13.99 6.74 14.33
CA LYS A 101 -15.04 5.99 15.04
C LYS A 101 -16.44 6.33 14.53
N LYS A 102 -16.77 7.62 14.44
CA LYS A 102 -18.05 8.09 13.87
C LYS A 102 -18.26 7.57 12.45
N ALA A 103 -17.22 7.62 11.62
CA ALA A 103 -17.27 7.14 10.24
C ALA A 103 -17.37 5.61 10.13
N GLU A 104 -16.90 4.83 11.11
CA GLU A 104 -17.17 3.39 11.15
C GLU A 104 -18.63 3.15 11.56
N ILE A 105 -19.14 3.79 12.61
CA ILE A 105 -20.53 3.65 13.06
C ILE A 105 -21.51 3.99 11.93
N GLU A 106 -21.31 5.10 11.21
CA GLU A 106 -22.21 5.52 10.12
C GLU A 106 -22.19 4.56 8.91
N LYS A 107 -21.17 3.71 8.78
CA LYS A 107 -21.14 2.69 7.72
C LYS A 107 -22.05 1.52 8.05
N TYR A 108 -22.24 1.19 9.32
CA TYR A 108 -23.10 0.09 9.72
C TYR A 108 -24.55 0.56 9.73
N ILE A 109 -25.38 -0.08 8.91
CA ILE A 109 -26.82 0.21 8.84
C ILE A 109 -27.57 -0.79 9.72
N LYS A 110 -27.25 -2.08 9.57
CA LYS A 110 -27.91 -3.17 10.29
C LYS A 110 -27.02 -4.40 10.26
N ASP A 111 -26.81 -5.00 11.41
CA ASP A 111 -26.14 -6.28 11.56
C ASP A 111 -27.16 -7.36 11.88
N PHE A 112 -26.91 -8.54 11.32
CA PHE A 112 -27.73 -9.72 11.43
C PHE A 112 -26.80 -10.86 11.80
N LYS A 113 -26.40 -10.87 13.08
CA LYS A 113 -25.60 -11.95 13.65
C LYS A 113 -26.53 -13.04 14.16
N SER A 114 -26.54 -14.18 13.49
CA SER A 114 -27.10 -15.43 14.00
C SER A 114 -26.02 -16.50 13.99
N GLU A 115 -26.18 -17.56 14.79
CA GLU A 115 -25.18 -18.64 14.95
C GLU A 115 -24.70 -19.24 13.62
N ASP A 116 -25.55 -19.20 12.57
CA ASP A 116 -25.26 -19.76 11.24
C ASP A 116 -24.93 -18.71 10.16
N SER A 117 -25.00 -17.41 10.43
CA SER A 117 -24.82 -16.37 9.40
C SER A 117 -24.44 -15.02 10.01
N GLU A 118 -23.27 -14.51 9.61
CA GLU A 118 -22.80 -13.17 9.95
C GLU A 118 -23.06 -12.24 8.75
N ILE A 119 -24.32 -11.78 8.64
CA ILE A 119 -24.74 -10.91 7.54
C ILE A 119 -24.77 -9.47 8.02
N GLU A 120 -24.18 -8.55 7.24
CA GLU A 120 -24.14 -7.13 7.57
C GLU A 120 -24.65 -6.30 6.39
N ILE A 121 -25.41 -5.24 6.71
CA ILE A 121 -25.82 -4.19 5.77
C ILE A 121 -24.95 -2.97 6.02
N LEU A 122 -24.16 -2.62 5.01
CA LEU A 122 -23.18 -1.55 5.07
C LEU A 122 -23.45 -0.47 4.02
N LYS A 123 -23.16 0.79 4.35
CA LYS A 123 -23.18 1.93 3.44
C LYS A 123 -21.88 1.97 2.63
N GLY A 124 -21.96 1.66 1.34
CA GLY A 124 -20.83 1.72 0.41
C GLY A 124 -20.80 2.98 -0.45
N ARG A 125 -19.70 3.19 -1.18
CA ARG A 125 -19.55 4.31 -2.15
C ARG A 125 -20.66 4.37 -3.19
N TRP A 126 -21.18 3.21 -3.61
CA TRP A 126 -22.21 3.12 -4.64
C TRP A 126 -23.63 3.05 -4.07
N GLY A 127 -23.79 2.99 -2.74
CA GLY A 127 -25.06 2.74 -2.06
C GLY A 127 -24.97 1.59 -1.05
N PRO A 128 -26.08 1.30 -0.34
CA PRO A 128 -26.12 0.20 0.62
C PRO A 128 -25.90 -1.16 -0.04
N TYR A 129 -25.19 -2.03 0.65
CA TYR A 129 -24.90 -3.40 0.22
C TYR A 129 -24.97 -4.37 1.39
N VAL A 130 -25.28 -5.62 1.08
CA VAL A 130 -25.30 -6.74 2.02
C VAL A 130 -24.00 -7.55 1.83
N THR A 131 -23.37 -7.96 2.92
CA THR A 131 -22.17 -8.79 2.94
C THR A 131 -22.32 -9.94 3.93
N ASP A 132 -21.83 -11.14 3.60
CA ASP A 132 -21.64 -12.25 4.56
C ASP A 132 -20.16 -12.44 4.95
N GLY A 133 -19.28 -11.54 4.50
CA GLY A 133 -17.83 -11.62 4.63
C GLY A 133 -17.14 -12.17 3.37
N ASP A 134 -17.78 -13.10 2.65
CA ASP A 134 -17.27 -13.72 1.43
C ASP A 134 -17.94 -13.17 0.15
N LYS A 135 -19.26 -12.94 0.22
CA LYS A 135 -20.09 -12.46 -0.87
C LYS A 135 -20.67 -11.10 -0.55
N ASN A 136 -20.66 -10.22 -1.54
CA ASN A 136 -21.20 -8.88 -1.43
C ASN A 136 -22.21 -8.65 -2.55
N ILE A 137 -23.38 -8.13 -2.20
CA ILE A 137 -24.40 -7.74 -3.17
C ILE A 137 -24.97 -6.37 -2.84
N ARG A 138 -25.10 -5.53 -3.88
CA ARG A 138 -25.73 -4.22 -3.75
C ARG A 138 -27.23 -4.39 -3.49
N VAL A 139 -27.78 -3.60 -2.57
CA VAL A 139 -29.24 -3.52 -2.40
C VAL A 139 -29.86 -2.86 -3.64
N PRO A 140 -30.89 -3.45 -4.26
CA PRO A 140 -31.61 -2.85 -5.37
C PRO A 140 -32.10 -1.44 -5.01
N LYS A 141 -32.00 -0.50 -5.94
CA LYS A 141 -32.36 0.91 -5.70
C LYS A 141 -33.86 1.12 -5.43
N GLU A 142 -34.69 0.14 -5.82
CA GLU A 142 -36.14 0.09 -5.53
C GLU A 142 -36.44 -0.10 -4.05
N ILE A 143 -35.51 -0.67 -3.28
CA ILE A 143 -35.61 -0.75 -1.83
C ILE A 143 -34.95 0.52 -1.28
N GLU A 144 -35.74 1.58 -1.16
CA GLU A 144 -35.28 2.89 -0.67
C GLU A 144 -34.77 2.80 0.78
N ASP A 145 -35.38 1.94 1.59
CA ASP A 145 -35.04 1.73 3.00
C ASP A 145 -34.26 0.42 3.22
N ALA A 146 -32.93 0.48 3.10
CA ALA A 146 -32.06 -0.65 3.45
C ALA A 146 -32.18 -1.09 4.94
N THR A 147 -32.77 -0.24 5.79
CA THR A 147 -33.04 -0.50 7.22
C THR A 147 -34.20 -1.49 7.44
N LYS A 148 -35.14 -1.60 6.48
CA LYS A 148 -36.34 -2.45 6.57
C LYS A 148 -36.12 -3.87 6.05
N LEU A 149 -34.96 -4.14 5.43
CA LEU A 149 -34.61 -5.48 4.96
C LEU A 149 -34.64 -6.48 6.13
N THR A 150 -35.23 -7.64 5.88
CA THR A 150 -35.24 -8.76 6.83
C THR A 150 -34.13 -9.76 6.52
N LEU A 151 -33.80 -10.62 7.49
CA LEU A 151 -32.85 -11.72 7.34
C LEU A 151 -33.09 -12.55 6.07
N LYS A 152 -34.36 -12.90 5.82
CA LYS A 152 -34.76 -13.73 4.68
C LYS A 152 -34.44 -13.04 3.34
N ASP A 153 -34.67 -11.74 3.26
CA ASP A 153 -34.40 -10.95 2.05
C ASP A 153 -32.89 -10.85 1.81
N CYS A 154 -32.10 -10.62 2.86
CA CYS A 154 -30.64 -10.57 2.77
C CYS A 154 -30.05 -11.89 2.28
N ILE A 155 -30.52 -13.03 2.81
CA ILE A 155 -30.08 -14.36 2.36
C ILE A 155 -30.49 -14.60 0.89
N ALA A 156 -31.70 -14.20 0.49
CA ALA A 156 -32.15 -14.33 -0.89
C ALA A 156 -31.31 -13.48 -1.86
N LEU A 157 -30.92 -12.27 -1.45
CA LEU A 157 -29.99 -11.42 -2.20
C LEU A 157 -28.59 -12.05 -2.27
N LEU A 158 -28.05 -12.56 -1.17
CA LEU A 158 -26.74 -13.21 -1.14
C LEU A 158 -26.67 -14.51 -1.97
N LYS A 159 -27.77 -15.27 -2.05
CA LYS A 159 -27.86 -16.43 -2.97
C LYS A 159 -27.78 -16.01 -4.44
N LYS A 160 -28.30 -14.83 -4.79
CA LYS A 160 -28.17 -14.24 -6.13
C LYS A 160 -26.81 -13.58 -6.34
N ALA A 161 -26.03 -13.36 -5.28
CA ALA A 161 -24.71 -12.77 -5.37
C ALA A 161 -23.77 -13.72 -6.11
N LYS A 162 -23.20 -13.24 -7.23
CA LYS A 162 -22.09 -13.95 -7.87
C LYS A 162 -20.89 -13.86 -6.93
N PRO A 163 -20.15 -14.96 -6.68
CA PRO A 163 -18.92 -14.88 -5.90
C PRO A 163 -18.02 -13.83 -6.55
N GLY A 164 -17.47 -12.94 -5.72
CA GLY A 164 -16.66 -11.83 -6.20
C GLY A 164 -15.56 -12.36 -7.10
N LYS A 165 -15.70 -12.19 -8.43
CA LYS A 165 -14.60 -12.47 -9.35
C LYS A 165 -13.51 -11.49 -8.98
N LYS A 166 -12.52 -11.93 -8.19
CA LYS A 166 -11.22 -11.28 -8.06
C LYS A 166 -10.67 -11.19 -9.47
N LYS A 167 -10.99 -10.11 -10.19
CA LYS A 167 -10.33 -9.81 -11.45
C LYS A 167 -8.86 -9.69 -11.08
N PRO A 168 -7.97 -10.57 -11.58
CA PRO A 168 -6.54 -10.40 -11.33
C PRO A 168 -6.22 -8.98 -11.80
N ALA A 169 -5.63 -8.19 -10.91
CA ALA A 169 -5.22 -6.84 -11.23
C ALA A 169 -4.36 -6.93 -12.50
N LYS A 170 -4.86 -6.40 -13.62
CA LYS A 170 -4.07 -6.27 -14.84
C LYS A 170 -2.86 -5.44 -14.44
N LYS A 171 -1.70 -6.09 -14.26
CA LYS A 171 -0.40 -5.42 -14.18
C LYS A 171 -0.35 -4.50 -15.40
N LYS A 172 -0.47 -3.20 -15.16
CA LYS A 172 -0.25 -2.18 -16.18
C LYS A 172 1.22 -2.31 -16.51
N ALA A 173 1.55 -3.06 -17.56
CA ALA A 173 2.89 -3.13 -18.10
C ALA A 173 3.28 -1.70 -18.44
N VAL A 174 4.16 -1.11 -17.64
CA VAL A 174 4.77 0.18 -17.92
C VAL A 174 5.51 -0.02 -19.24
N LYS A 175 4.95 0.52 -20.34
CA LYS A 175 5.66 0.60 -21.62
C LYS A 175 6.94 1.36 -21.33
N LYS A 176 8.05 0.62 -21.27
CA LYS A 176 9.41 1.15 -21.18
C LYS A 176 9.59 2.05 -22.40
N LYS A 177 9.45 3.36 -22.21
CA LYS A 177 9.73 4.37 -23.24
C LYS A 177 11.22 4.23 -23.51
N VAL A 178 11.57 3.56 -24.60
CA VAL A 178 12.95 3.46 -25.08
C VAL A 178 13.38 4.88 -25.44
N ILE A 179 14.11 5.52 -24.53
CA ILE A 179 14.85 6.73 -24.82
C ILE A 179 15.93 6.31 -25.83
N LYS A 180 15.74 6.70 -27.09
CA LYS A 180 16.77 6.60 -28.13
C LYS A 180 17.98 7.40 -27.63
N LYS A 181 18.95 6.70 -27.05
CA LYS A 181 20.27 7.25 -26.74
C LYS A 181 20.95 7.51 -28.09
N LYS A 182 20.91 8.78 -28.52
CA LYS A 182 21.67 9.31 -29.66
C LYS A 182 23.15 9.09 -29.32
N VAL A 183 23.74 8.03 -29.89
CA VAL A 183 25.19 7.80 -29.77
C VAL A 183 25.88 8.83 -30.65
N ALA A 184 26.55 9.78 -29.99
CA ALA A 184 27.47 10.70 -30.61
C ALA A 184 28.62 9.93 -31.25
N THR A 185 28.81 10.15 -32.55
CA THR A 185 29.97 9.76 -33.34
C THR A 185 31.26 10.29 -32.72
N LYS A 186 32.04 9.42 -32.07
CA LYS A 186 33.44 9.72 -31.69
C LYS A 186 34.41 8.96 -32.60
N LYS A 187 35.08 9.77 -33.42
CA LYS A 187 36.50 9.74 -33.82
C LYS A 187 37.17 8.38 -34.03
N LYS A 188 37.46 8.13 -35.32
CA LYS A 188 38.46 7.24 -35.89
C LYS A 188 39.86 7.62 -35.39
N ALA A 189 40.53 6.72 -34.65
CA ALA A 189 41.94 6.82 -34.32
C ALA A 189 42.64 5.49 -34.67
N VAL A 190 43.40 5.58 -35.75
CA VAL A 190 44.61 4.85 -36.18
C VAL A 190 45.00 3.60 -35.36
N LYS A 191 44.99 2.43 -36.02
CA LYS A 191 45.88 1.31 -35.67
C LYS A 191 46.82 1.02 -36.84
N LYS A 192 48.12 1.22 -36.59
CA LYS A 192 49.26 0.78 -37.41
C LYS A 192 49.19 -0.74 -37.60
N ALA A 193 49.21 -1.20 -38.85
CA ALA A 193 49.53 -2.57 -39.21
C ALA A 193 50.96 -2.59 -39.77
N VAL A 194 51.82 -3.39 -39.13
CA VAL A 194 53.23 -3.59 -39.44
C VAL A 194 53.36 -4.52 -40.64
N VAL A 195 54.12 -4.09 -41.63
CA VAL A 195 54.51 -4.83 -42.84
C VAL A 195 55.52 -5.92 -42.45
N LYS A 196 55.25 -7.19 -42.82
CA LYS A 196 56.27 -8.24 -42.93
C LYS A 196 56.22 -8.88 -44.32
N LYS A 197 57.35 -8.74 -45.03
CA LYS A 197 57.74 -9.39 -46.29
C LYS A 197 57.76 -10.92 -46.15
N LYS A 198 57.28 -11.63 -47.18
CA LYS A 198 57.86 -12.91 -47.68
C LYS A 198 57.39 -13.11 -49.14
N ILE A 199 58.23 -12.75 -50.11
CA ILE A 199 59.02 -13.63 -51.00
C ILE A 199 58.12 -14.54 -51.87
N VAL A 200 57.99 -14.17 -53.15
CA VAL A 200 57.39 -14.99 -54.22
C VAL A 200 58.51 -15.79 -54.90
N ALA A 201 58.19 -17.04 -55.23
CA ALA A 201 59.05 -18.07 -55.78
C ALA A 201 59.56 -17.79 -57.20
N LYS A 202 60.66 -18.48 -57.53
CA LYS A 202 61.48 -18.41 -58.75
C LYS A 202 61.18 -19.62 -59.65
N LYS A 203 61.00 -19.40 -60.97
CA LYS A 203 61.36 -20.22 -62.17
C LYS A 203 60.41 -19.86 -63.34
N ALA A 204 60.79 -19.83 -64.62
CA ALA A 204 61.94 -20.34 -65.39
C ALA A 204 62.21 -19.38 -66.60
N VAL A 205 63.45 -19.22 -67.10
CA VAL A 205 64.02 -19.86 -68.32
C VAL A 205 63.05 -19.72 -69.51
N THR A 206 63.33 -18.93 -70.55
CA THR A 206 64.38 -19.08 -71.57
C THR A 206 64.60 -17.75 -72.26
#